data_AF-A0A8S3JIC0-F1
#
_entry.id   AF-A0A8S3JIC0-F1
#
_cell.length_a   1.000
_cell.length_b   1.000
_cell.length_c   1.000
_cell.angle_alpha   90.00
_cell.angle_beta   90.00
_cell.angle_gamma   90.00
#
_symmetry.space_group_name_H-M   'P 1'
#
loop_
_entity.id
_entity.type
_entity.pdbx_description
1 polymer ?
#
loop_
_entity_poly.entity_id
_entity_poly.type
_entity_poly.pdbx_seq_one_letter_code
_entity_poly.pdbx_strand_id
1 'polypeptide(L)'
;MLDRLVPDIERNRQQILIDSSSPKNNNDIMFNKIYRDLKYKYSLTPFVSLLLHLDGIALSKSSKLNLWLFNCTIIELPVELRYRRCNTVVLSVWVGYREPIIDA
;
A
#
# COMPACT_ATOMS: atom_id res chain seq x y z
N MET A 1 -9.86 -1.77 -14.30
CA MET A 1 -8.50 -2.03 -13.73
C MET A 1 -8.60 -2.83 -12.43
N LEU A 2 -9.45 -2.42 -11.48
CA LEU A 2 -9.71 -3.18 -10.26
C LEU A 2 -10.28 -4.59 -10.53
N ASP A 3 -11.17 -4.75 -11.51
CA ASP A 3 -11.80 -6.06 -11.82
C ASP A 3 -10.80 -7.18 -12.13
N ARG A 4 -9.61 -6.82 -12.66
CA ARG A 4 -8.52 -7.78 -12.92
C ARG A 4 -7.86 -8.25 -11.62
N LEU A 5 -7.81 -7.39 -10.61
CA LEU A 5 -7.07 -7.59 -9.37
C LEU A 5 -7.93 -8.20 -8.25
N VAL A 6 -9.26 -8.08 -8.34
CA VAL A 6 -10.20 -8.65 -7.35
C VAL A 6 -9.94 -10.14 -7.08
N PRO A 7 -9.76 -11.01 -8.09
CA PRO A 7 -9.51 -12.44 -7.83
C PRO A 7 -8.23 -12.69 -7.03
N ASP A 8 -7.17 -11.94 -7.32
CA ASP A 8 -5.89 -12.05 -6.61
C ASP A 8 -5.99 -11.52 -5.18
N ILE A 9 -6.73 -10.43 -4.96
CA ILE A 9 -7.02 -9.85 -3.66
C ILE A 9 -7.79 -10.85 -2.79
N GLU A 10 -8.88 -11.43 -3.31
CA GLU A 10 -9.71 -12.38 -2.56
C GLU A 10 -8.95 -13.67 -2.24
N ARG A 11 -8.17 -14.20 -3.19
CA ARG A 11 -7.30 -15.35 -2.95
C ARG A 11 -6.30 -15.08 -1.82
N ASN A 12 -5.64 -13.92 -1.86
CA ASN A 12 -4.65 -13.57 -0.85
C ASN A 12 -5.29 -13.37 0.54
N ARG A 13 -6.49 -12.78 0.61
CA ARG A 13 -7.26 -12.67 1.86
C ARG A 13 -7.59 -14.00 2.49
N GLN A 14 -7.98 -14.99 1.68
CA GLN A 14 -8.25 -16.35 2.16
C GLN A 14 -6.96 -17.03 2.64
N GLN A 15 -5.85 -16.88 1.91
CA GLN A 15 -4.56 -17.43 2.33
C GLN A 15 -4.11 -16.86 3.68
N ILE A 16 -4.28 -15.55 3.91
CA ILE A 16 -3.95 -14.92 5.20
C ILE A 16 -4.79 -15.49 6.34
N LEU A 17 -6.07 -15.82 6.12
CA LEU A 17 -6.89 -16.46 7.15
C LEU A 17 -6.33 -17.82 7.54
N ILE A 18 -5.92 -18.62 6.55
CA ILE A 18 -5.29 -19.93 6.77
C ILE A 18 -3.95 -19.74 7.51
N ASP A 19 -3.10 -18.82 7.04
CA ASP A 19 -1.77 -18.60 7.63
C ASP A 19 -1.86 -17.98 9.04
N SER A 20 -2.89 -17.19 9.33
CA SER A 20 -3.10 -16.64 10.68
C SER A 20 -3.40 -17.71 11.74
N SER A 21 -3.80 -18.91 11.33
CA SER A 21 -3.98 -20.07 12.22
C SER A 21 -2.68 -20.83 12.51
N SER A 22 -1.59 -20.56 11.76
CA SER A 22 -0.27 -21.15 11.96
C SER A 22 0.79 -20.04 11.90
N PRO A 23 1.22 -19.48 13.04
CA PRO A 23 2.02 -18.26 13.07
C PRO A 23 3.45 -18.54 12.60
N LYS A 24 3.65 -18.60 11.30
CA LYS A 24 4.95 -18.30 10.71
C LYS A 24 5.21 -16.82 10.93
N ASN A 25 6.42 -16.50 11.38
CA ASN A 25 6.88 -15.15 11.66
C ASN A 25 6.99 -14.37 10.33
N ASN A 26 5.85 -13.90 9.80
CA ASN A 26 5.77 -13.20 8.53
C ASN A 26 5.72 -11.69 8.80
N ASN A 27 6.76 -10.98 8.35
CA ASN A 27 6.90 -9.53 8.53
C ASN A 27 6.10 -8.71 7.50
N ASP A 28 5.22 -9.35 6.72
CA ASP A 28 4.35 -8.62 5.79
C ASP A 28 3.33 -7.76 6.55
N ILE A 29 3.03 -6.59 5.99
CA ILE A 29 2.14 -5.56 6.55
C ILE A 29 0.71 -6.08 6.78
N MET A 30 0.28 -7.08 6.01
CA MET A 30 -0.98 -7.82 6.21
C MET A 30 -1.06 -8.54 7.57
N PHE A 31 0.08 -8.90 8.15
CA PHE A 31 0.16 -9.54 9.46
C PHE A 31 0.44 -8.54 10.58
N ASN A 32 0.68 -7.27 10.28
CA ASN A 32 0.88 -6.24 11.28
C ASN A 32 -0.42 -5.98 12.06
N LYS A 33 -0.30 -5.67 13.35
CA LYS A 33 -1.40 -5.35 14.25
C LYS A 33 -2.31 -4.26 13.68
N ILE A 34 -1.74 -3.18 13.14
CA ILE A 34 -2.50 -2.05 12.58
C ILE A 34 -3.47 -2.51 11.50
N TYR A 35 -3.01 -3.34 10.57
CA TYR A 35 -3.86 -3.85 9.50
C TYR A 35 -4.92 -4.82 10.03
N ARG A 36 -4.58 -5.67 11.01
CA ARG A 36 -5.57 -6.56 11.66
C ARG A 36 -6.67 -5.77 12.36
N ASP A 37 -6.32 -4.70 13.05
CA ASP A 37 -7.26 -3.82 13.75
C ASP A 37 -8.21 -3.14 12.74
N LEU A 38 -7.68 -2.65 11.61
CA LEU A 38 -8.48 -2.12 10.51
C LEU A 38 -9.41 -3.18 9.92
N LYS A 39 -8.90 -4.38 9.65
CA LYS A 39 -9.68 -5.50 9.11
C LYS A 39 -10.81 -5.90 10.05
N TYR A 40 -10.56 -5.93 11.35
CA TYR A 40 -11.58 -6.20 12.36
C TYR A 40 -12.64 -5.11 12.38
N LYS A 41 -12.22 -3.84 12.39
CA LYS A 41 -13.10 -2.66 12.43
C LYS A 41 -14.04 -2.57 11.23
N TYR A 42 -13.56 -2.94 10.03
CA TYR A 42 -14.32 -2.87 8.79
C TYR A 42 -14.74 -4.26 8.26
N SER A 43 -14.86 -5.25 9.14
CA SER A 43 -15.18 -6.64 8.75
C SER A 43 -16.51 -6.82 8.02
N LEU A 44 -17.47 -5.91 8.23
CA LEU A 44 -18.81 -5.95 7.63
C LEU A 44 -18.90 -5.29 6.25
N THR A 45 -17.88 -4.52 5.85
CA THR A 45 -17.88 -3.82 4.58
C THR A 45 -16.64 -4.19 3.76
N PRO A 46 -16.78 -4.43 2.44
CA PRO A 46 -15.61 -4.62 1.60
C PRO A 46 -14.80 -3.33 1.61
N PHE A 47 -13.59 -3.38 2.16
CA PHE A 47 -12.62 -2.28 2.14
C PHE A 47 -11.40 -2.69 1.32
N VAL A 48 -10.64 -1.72 0.82
CA VAL A 48 -9.31 -1.93 0.25
C VAL A 48 -8.38 -0.95 0.93
N SER A 49 -7.25 -1.44 1.43
CA SER A 49 -6.26 -0.61 2.09
C SER A 49 -5.21 -0.18 1.07
N LEU A 50 -4.78 1.06 1.20
CA LEU A 50 -3.70 1.62 0.39
C LEU A 50 -2.52 1.93 1.30
N LEU A 51 -1.36 1.41 0.92
CA LEU A 51 -0.10 1.82 1.53
C LEU A 51 0.41 3.03 0.75
N LEU A 52 0.42 4.19 1.40
CA LEU A 52 0.97 5.43 0.85
C LEU A 52 2.51 5.37 0.94
N HIS A 53 3.15 5.70 -0.18
CA HIS A 53 4.58 5.81 -0.31
C HIS A 53 4.94 7.20 -0.83
N LEU A 54 5.87 7.86 -0.15
CA LEU A 54 6.62 8.96 -0.73
C LEU A 54 7.92 8.37 -1.25
N ASP A 55 8.17 8.48 -2.56
CA ASP A 55 9.50 8.17 -3.07
C ASP A 55 10.46 9.21 -2.47
N GLY A 56 11.42 8.76 -1.65
CA GLY A 56 12.44 9.61 -1.00
C GLY A 56 13.40 10.30 -1.97
N ILE A 57 13.09 10.29 -3.27
CA ILE A 57 13.82 10.94 -4.35
C ILE A 57 12.82 11.82 -5.10
N ALA A 58 13.11 13.11 -5.20
CA ALA A 58 12.33 14.03 -6.02
C ALA A 58 12.39 13.60 -7.51
N LEU A 59 11.23 13.51 -8.16
CA LEU A 59 11.09 13.18 -9.57
C LEU A 59 11.75 14.24 -10.47
N SER A 60 11.71 15.50 -10.05
CA SER A 60 12.39 16.60 -10.71
C SER A 60 12.91 17.59 -9.67
N LYS A 61 14.12 18.09 -9.88
CA LYS A 61 14.82 19.02 -9.01
C LYS A 61 15.21 20.26 -9.79
N SER A 62 14.74 21.41 -9.33
CA SER A 62 15.17 22.73 -9.77
C SER A 62 15.84 23.47 -8.61
N SER A 63 16.54 24.57 -8.88
CA SER A 63 17.17 25.41 -7.86
C SER A 63 16.16 26.00 -6.87
N LYS A 64 14.87 26.05 -7.25
CA LYS A 64 13.78 26.59 -6.43
C LYS A 64 12.65 25.60 -6.14
N LEU A 65 12.50 24.50 -6.87
CA LEU A 65 11.34 23.62 -6.67
C LEU A 65 11.75 22.18 -6.84
N ASN A 66 11.25 21.34 -5.95
CA ASN A 66 11.33 19.90 -6.03
C ASN A 66 9.93 19.36 -6.27
N LEU A 67 9.84 18.35 -7.13
CA LEU A 67 8.63 17.62 -7.43
C LEU A 67 8.72 16.25 -6.77
N TRP A 68 7.84 15.95 -5.84
CA TRP A 68 7.78 14.67 -5.14
C TRP A 68 6.53 13.92 -5.55
N LEU A 69 6.66 12.61 -5.66
CA LEU A 69 5.58 11.74 -6.11
C LEU A 69 5.02 10.98 -4.91
N PHE A 70 3.72 11.14 -4.68
CA PHE A 70 2.98 10.32 -3.74
C PHE A 70 2.31 9.18 -4.50
N ASN A 71 2.80 7.99 -4.22
CA ASN A 71 2.32 6.76 -4.80
C ASN A 71 1.57 5.95 -3.74
N CYS A 72 0.73 5.03 -4.19
CA CYS A 72 0.18 4.02 -3.31
C CYS A 72 0.16 2.64 -3.97
N THR A 73 0.14 1.64 -3.11
CA THR A 73 0.00 0.23 -3.49
C THR A 73 -1.12 -0.41 -2.69
N ILE A 74 -1.91 -1.27 -3.32
CA ILE A 74 -2.96 -2.02 -2.65
C ILE A 74 -2.32 -3.07 -1.73
N ILE A 75 -2.61 -3.00 -0.43
CA ILE A 75 -1.93 -3.86 0.53
C ILE A 75 -2.37 -5.32 0.34
N GLU A 76 -3.64 -5.54 0.03
CA GLU A 76 -4.26 -6.86 -0.09
C GLU A 76 -3.78 -7.67 -1.30
N LEU A 77 -2.98 -7.08 -2.20
CA LEU A 77 -2.32 -7.82 -3.25
C LEU A 77 -1.20 -8.71 -2.69
N PRO A 78 -0.95 -9.88 -3.32
CA PRO A 78 0.25 -10.67 -3.07
C PRO A 78 1.51 -9.83 -3.23
N VAL A 79 2.54 -10.11 -2.42
CA VAL A 79 3.81 -9.34 -2.40
C VAL A 79 4.41 -9.18 -3.81
N GLU A 80 4.42 -10.25 -4.60
CA GLU A 80 4.95 -10.29 -5.97
C GLU A 80 4.19 -9.38 -6.96
N LEU A 81 2.92 -9.09 -6.67
CA LEU A 81 2.05 -8.24 -7.48
C LEU A 81 2.01 -6.81 -6.94
N ARG A 82 2.11 -6.63 -5.62
CA ARG A 82 1.98 -5.34 -4.93
C ARG A 82 2.97 -4.29 -5.45
N TYR A 83 4.22 -4.69 -5.70
CA TYR A 83 5.30 -3.79 -6.13
C TYR A 83 5.48 -3.69 -7.64
N ARG A 84 4.59 -4.31 -8.44
CA ARG A 84 4.64 -4.14 -9.90
C ARG A 84 4.22 -2.71 -10.24
N ARG A 85 5.00 -2.04 -11.11
CA ARG A 85 4.71 -0.66 -11.57
C ARG A 85 3.28 -0.46 -12.06
N CYS A 86 2.69 -1.46 -12.71
CA CYS A 86 1.31 -1.39 -13.21
C CYS A 86 0.22 -1.46 -12.12
N ASN A 87 0.60 -1.82 -10.90
CA ASN A 87 -0.26 -1.88 -9.72
C ASN A 87 0.06 -0.76 -8.71
N THR A 88 1.10 0.04 -8.98
CA THR A 88 1.39 1.27 -8.23
C THR A 88 0.56 2.40 -8.83
N VAL A 89 -0.23 3.06 -7.99
CA VAL A 89 -1.08 4.19 -8.40
C VAL A 89 -0.41 5.48 -7.94
N VAL A 90 -0.22 6.41 -8.88
CA VAL A 90 0.16 7.78 -8.55
C VAL A 90 -1.07 8.48 -7.98
N LEU A 91 -1.03 8.87 -6.71
CA LEU A 91 -2.14 9.57 -6.06
C LEU A 91 -2.04 11.07 -6.24
N SER A 92 -0.86 11.62 -5.99
CA SER A 92 -0.66 13.07 -6.02
C SER A 92 0.80 13.43 -6.25
N VAL A 93 1.02 14.72 -6.48
CA VAL A 93 2.34 15.29 -6.69
C VAL A 93 2.48 16.47 -5.74
N TRP A 94 3.60 16.54 -5.05
CA TRP A 94 3.94 17.64 -4.17
C TRP A 94 5.01 18.51 -4.79
N VAL A 95 4.72 19.80 -4.87
CA VAL A 95 5.63 20.80 -5.41
C VAL A 95 6.10 21.68 -4.26
N GLY A 96 7.37 21.60 -3.91
CA GLY A 96 7.90 22.37 -2.78
C GLY A 96 9.41 22.45 -2.76
N TYR A 97 9.94 23.42 -2.02
CA TYR A 97 11.39 23.59 -1.83
C TYR A 97 11.98 22.48 -0.95
N ARG A 98 11.16 21.87 -0.09
CA ARG A 98 11.53 20.82 0.86
C ARG A 98 10.74 19.55 0.59
N GLU A 99 11.30 18.44 1.04
CA GLU A 99 10.60 17.16 1.13
C GLU A 99 9.33 17.32 1.96
N PRO A 100 8.18 16.74 1.54
CA PRO A 100 6.99 16.77 2.35
C PRO A 100 7.23 16.03 3.67
N ILE A 101 6.87 16.69 4.77
CA ILE A 101 6.96 16.10 6.10
C ILE A 101 5.80 15.12 6.24
N ILE A 102 6.12 13.83 6.41
CA ILE A 102 5.13 12.80 6.75
C ILE A 102 5.18 12.62 8.25
N ASP A 103 4.33 13.33 8.99
CA ASP A 103 4.12 13.04 10.41
C ASP A 103 3.22 11.80 10.49
N ALA A 104 3.73 10.75 11.14
CA ALA A 104 3.06 9.45 11.33
C ALA A 104 2.33 9.37 12.67
#